data_AF-M0N4L5-F1
#
_entry.id   AF-M0N4L5-F1
#
_cell.length_a   1.000
_cell.length_b   1.000
_cell.length_c   1.000
_cell.angle_alpha   90.00
_cell.angle_beta   90.00
_cell.angle_gamma   90.00
#
_symmetry.space_group_name_H-M   'P 1'
#
loop_
_entity.id
_entity.type
_entity.pdbx_description
1 polymer ?
#
loop_
_entity_poly.entity_id
_entity_poly.type
_entity_poly.pdbx_seq_one_letter_code
_entity_poly.pdbx_strand_id
1 'polypeptide(L)' 'MVGPTTREERRTASRRFKLAFVVLVGLSGGLIALQGGGSLFIVLLAALAGLLVGIIMVAFAFPSGLRED' A
#
# COMPACT_ATOMS: atom_id res chain seq x y z
N MET A 1 -22.60 14.79 18.27
CA MET A 1 -22.35 14.27 16.91
C MET A 1 -21.20 15.07 16.33
N VAL A 2 -20.13 14.43 15.85
CA VAL A 2 -19.06 15.14 15.14
C VAL A 2 -19.60 15.65 13.80
N GLY A 3 -19.21 16.87 13.42
CA GLY A 3 -19.60 17.46 12.15
C GLY A 3 -19.08 16.66 10.94
N PRO A 4 -19.67 16.84 9.75
CA PRO A 4 -19.24 16.13 8.56
C PRO A 4 -17.77 16.42 8.26
N THR A 5 -16.97 15.36 8.15
CA THR A 5 -15.57 15.46 7.72
C THR A 5 -15.48 16.13 6.36
N THR A 6 -14.61 17.12 6.25
CA THR A 6 -14.39 17.88 5.01
C THR A 6 -13.82 16.96 3.92
N ARG A 7 -14.00 17.34 2.65
CA ARG A 7 -13.47 16.56 1.52
C ARG A 7 -11.94 16.47 1.56
N GLU A 8 -11.27 17.52 1.99
CA GLU A 8 -9.81 17.61 2.13
C GLU A 8 -9.26 16.60 3.16
N GLU A 9 -9.91 16.54 4.34
CA GLU A 9 -9.55 15.61 5.40
C GLU A 9 -9.74 14.15 4.96
N ARG A 10 -10.86 13.86 4.26
CA ARG A 10 -11.13 12.54 3.71
C ARG A 10 -10.06 12.15 2.69
N ARG A 11 -9.70 13.05 1.76
CA ARG A 11 -8.68 12.78 0.73
C ARG A 11 -7.32 12.49 1.36
N THR A 12 -6.92 13.28 2.35
CA THR A 12 -5.65 13.12 3.07
C THR A 12 -5.62 11.80 3.84
N ALA A 13 -6.68 11.47 4.57
CA ALA A 13 -6.80 10.21 5.29
C ALA A 13 -6.74 9.01 4.33
N SER A 14 -7.52 9.03 3.25
CA SER A 14 -7.51 7.98 2.23
C SER A 14 -6.13 7.80 1.59
N ARG A 15 -5.40 8.90 1.30
CA ARG A 15 -4.05 8.82 0.74
C ARG A 15 -3.07 8.16 1.71
N ARG A 16 -3.14 8.50 3.01
CA ARG A 16 -2.32 7.86 4.06
C ARG A 16 -2.63 6.37 4.19
N PHE A 17 -3.91 5.99 4.20
CA PHE A 17 -4.31 4.57 4.27
C PHE A 17 -3.81 3.77 3.07
N LYS A 18 -3.92 4.33 1.86
CA LYS A 18 -3.41 3.69 0.63
C LYS A 18 -1.90 3.45 0.71
N LEU A 19 -1.14 4.46 1.14
CA LEU A 19 0.31 4.33 1.32
C LEU A 19 0.67 3.30 2.40
N ALA A 20 0.00 3.36 3.55
CA ALA A 20 0.22 2.41 4.65
C ALA A 20 -0.06 0.98 4.21
N PHE A 21 -1.12 0.75 3.43
CA PHE A 21 -1.46 -0.55 2.89
C PHE A 21 -0.37 -1.08 1.94
N VAL A 22 0.08 -0.25 0.99
CA VAL A 22 1.15 -0.63 0.05
C VAL A 22 2.42 -1.02 0.79
N VAL A 23 2.84 -0.21 1.76
CA VAL A 23 4.02 -0.49 2.59
C VAL A 23 3.85 -1.78 3.38
N LEU A 24 2.67 -2.01 3.95
CA LEU A 24 2.36 -3.23 4.71
C LEU A 24 2.48 -4.48 3.84
N VAL A 25 1.96 -4.45 2.61
CA VAL A 25 2.07 -5.59 1.67
C VAL A 25 3.54 -5.86 1.29
N GLY A 26 4.31 -4.80 1.00
CA GLY A 26 5.74 -4.89 0.73
C GLY A 26 6.52 -5.51 1.89
N LEU A 27 6.34 -4.97 3.09
CA LEU A 27 7.00 -5.48 4.30
C LEU A 27 6.60 -6.93 4.58
N SER A 28 5.32 -7.28 4.40
CA SER A 28 4.84 -8.66 4.57
C SER A 28 5.58 -9.63 3.65
N GLY A 29 5.67 -9.33 2.36
CA GLY A 29 6.40 -10.17 1.39
C GLY A 29 7.88 -10.35 1.76
N GLY A 30 8.55 -9.27 2.15
CA GLY A 30 9.94 -9.31 2.61
C GLY A 30 10.11 -10.14 3.89
N LEU A 31 9.24 -9.96 4.88
CA LEU A 31 9.29 -10.72 6.14
C LEU A 31 8.99 -12.20 5.94
N ILE A 32 8.10 -12.56 5.01
CA ILE A 32 7.85 -13.97 4.64
C ILE A 32 9.11 -14.58 4.03
N ALA A 33 9.75 -13.88 3.09
CA ALA A 33 10.99 -14.35 2.48
C ALA A 33 12.13 -14.48 3.50
N LEU A 34 12.21 -13.57 4.47
CA LEU A 34 13.20 -13.60 5.54
C LEU A 34 12.98 -14.81 6.47
N GLN A 35 11.73 -15.05 6.87
CA GLN A 35 11.37 -16.21 7.70
C GLN A 35 11.56 -17.54 6.97
N GLY A 36 11.39 -17.55 5.64
CA GLY A 36 11.67 -18.71 4.80
C GLY A 36 13.16 -19.02 4.59
N GLY A 37 14.07 -18.26 5.21
CA GLY A 37 15.52 -18.43 5.06
C GLY A 37 16.06 -17.95 3.71
N GLY A 38 15.32 -17.08 3.01
CA GLY A 38 15.76 -16.48 1.77
C GLY A 38 17.00 -15.60 1.96
N SER A 39 17.87 -15.57 0.96
CA SER A 39 19.01 -14.65 0.97
C SER A 39 18.55 -13.18 1.01
N LEU A 40 19.41 -12.27 1.46
CA LEU A 40 19.09 -10.84 1.55
C LEU A 40 18.58 -10.26 0.21
N PHE A 41 19.13 -10.74 -0.91
CA PHE A 41 18.66 -10.38 -2.25
C PHE A 41 17.22 -10.84 -2.51
N ILE A 42 16.86 -12.07 -2.11
CA ILE A 42 15.49 -12.59 -2.27
C ILE A 42 14.51 -11.83 -1.38
N VAL A 43 14.91 -11.47 -0.15
CA VAL A 43 14.10 -10.66 0.76
C VAL A 43 13.78 -9.29 0.15
N LEU A 44 14.79 -8.62 -0.40
CA LEU A 44 14.61 -7.31 -1.05
C LEU A 44 13.70 -7.43 -2.28
N LEU A 45 13.90 -8.47 -3.11
CA LEU A 45 13.07 -8.73 -4.28
C LEU A 45 11.62 -9.01 -3.90
N ALA A 46 11.39 -9.81 -2.86
CA ALA A 46 10.05 -10.11 -2.34
C ALA A 46 9.36 -8.86 -1.79
N ALA A 47 10.11 -7.98 -1.10
CA ALA A 47 9.58 -6.71 -0.62
C ALA A 47 9.19 -5.77 -1.77
N LEU A 48 10.02 -5.66 -2.81
CA LEU A 48 9.73 -4.86 -4.01
C LEU A 48 8.54 -5.43 -4.79
N ALA A 49 8.46 -6.76 -4.94
CA ALA A 49 7.31 -7.42 -5.55
C ALA A 49 6.03 -7.16 -4.75
N GLY A 50 6.09 -7.25 -3.42
CA GLY A 50 4.97 -6.93 -2.53
C GLY A 50 4.53 -5.46 -2.65
N LEU A 51 5.46 -4.51 -2.74
CA LEU A 51 5.14 -3.10 -2.99
C LEU A 51 4.41 -2.94 -4.34
N LEU A 52 4.90 -3.59 -5.39
CA LEU A 52 4.29 -3.54 -6.72
C LEU A 52 2.86 -4.10 -6.68
N VAL A 53 2.65 -5.24 -6.03
CA VAL A 53 1.32 -5.83 -5.81
C VAL A 53 0.42 -4.89 -5.02
N GLY A 54 0.92 -4.28 -3.95
CA GLY A 54 0.18 -3.30 -3.15
C GLY A 54 -0.28 -2.10 -3.98
N ILE A 55 0.60 -1.57 -4.85
CA ILE A 55 0.28 -0.46 -5.77
C ILE A 55 -0.82 -0.89 -6.74
N ILE A 56 -0.69 -2.06 -7.37
CA ILE A 56 -1.69 -2.60 -8.30
C ILE A 56 -3.04 -2.77 -7.60
N MET A 57 -3.05 -3.31 -6.38
CA MET A 57 -4.27 -3.47 -5.60
C MET A 57 -4.95 -2.14 -5.29
N VAL A 58 -4.19 -1.13 -4.87
CA VAL A 58 -4.73 0.21 -4.60
C VAL A 58 -5.25 0.86 -5.87
N ALA A 59 -4.54 0.73 -6.98
CA ALA A 59 -4.96 1.25 -8.28
C ALA A 59 -6.28 0.59 -8.74
N PHE A 60 -6.40 -0.72 -8.56
CA PHE A 60 -7.59 -1.48 -8.91
C PHE A 60 -8.78 -1.20 -7.97
N ALA A 61 -8.53 -1.08 -6.66
CA ALA A 61 -9.57 -0.85 -5.66
C ALA A 61 -10.06 0.61 -5.64
N PHE A 62 -9.22 1.57 -6.02
CA PHE A 62 -9.54 3.00 -6.02
C PHE A 62 -9.24 3.68 -7.37
N PRO A 63 -9.86 3.22 -8.48
CA PRO A 63 -9.56 3.73 -9.82
C PRO A 63 -9.94 5.20 -10.00
N SER A 64 -10.94 5.68 -9.25
CA SER A 64 -11.48 7.04 -9.30
C SER A 64 -10.66 8.11 -8.57
N GLY A 65 -9.55 7.74 -7.92
CA GLY A 65 -8.66 8.72 -7.25
C GLY A 65 -7.52 9.24 -8.11
N LEU A 66 -7.28 8.64 -9.28
CA LEU A 66 -6.21 8.98 -10.25
C LEU A 66 -6.72 9.74 -11.48
N ARG A 67 -8.04 9.81 -11.66
CA ARG A 67 -8.71 10.61 -12.67
C ARG A 67 -9.38 11.77 -11.95
N GLU A 68 -8.71 12.92 -11.95
CA GLU A 68 -9.36 14.20 -11.71
C GLU A 68 -9.83 14.69 -13.08
N ASP A 69 -11.09 14.43 -13.41
CA ASP A 69 -11.87 15.13 -14.43
C ASP A 69 -12.97 15.96 -13.77
#